data_AF-A0A7Z0NKW1-F1
#
_entry.id   AF-A0A7Z0NKW1-F1
#
_cell.length_a   1.000
_cell.length_b   1.000
_cell.length_c   1.000
_cell.angle_alpha   90.00
_cell.angle_beta   90.00
_cell.angle_gamma   90.00
#
_symmetry.space_group_name_H-M   'P 1'
#
loop_
_entity.id
_entity.type
_entity.pdbx_description
1 polymer ?
#
loop_
_entity_poly.entity_id
_entity_poly.type
_entity_poly.pdbx_seq_one_letter_code
_entity_poly.pdbx_strand_id
1 'polypeptide(L)'
;AAAHIELLLAAPLTMALQQAAPRLTVRFQPVHGDFSPDDLDSGRMDLAIGLFPSLSPRFPSQVLFNDERVGVVSSNHPLARRRNLTLNDLGRVKWLAFSHMYGKETNFDRALQGSGHAMRFSAYVSIFGLAPHFLMETDYATTMPRVIAEKYRRHFDLQLIRLPAVLREARMMMVWSAQNDSARLNQ
;
A
#
# COMPACT_ATOMS: atom_id res chain seq x y z
N ALA A 1 -0.11 0.62 3.89
CA ALA A 1 -0.51 0.00 2.60
C ALA A 1 0.31 0.43 1.37
N ALA A 2 1.13 1.49 1.45
CA ALA A 2 2.09 1.83 0.37
C ALA A 2 3.36 0.95 0.35
N ALA A 3 3.54 0.06 1.32
CA ALA A 3 4.73 -0.78 1.49
C ALA A 3 5.08 -1.71 0.29
N HIS A 4 4.23 -1.75 -0.74
CA HIS A 4 4.45 -2.54 -1.96
C HIS A 4 4.45 -1.73 -3.25
N ILE A 5 4.29 -0.41 -3.20
CA ILE A 5 4.25 0.35 -4.45
C ILE A 5 5.57 0.26 -5.21
N GLU A 6 6.68 0.13 -4.47
CA GLU A 6 8.01 -0.14 -5.00
C GLU A 6 8.04 -1.41 -5.87
N LEU A 7 7.30 -2.47 -5.50
CA LEU A 7 7.18 -3.68 -6.32
C LEU A 7 6.64 -3.36 -7.72
N LEU A 8 5.74 -2.38 -7.87
CA LEU A 8 5.19 -2.01 -9.17
C LEU A 8 6.08 -1.05 -9.92
N LEU A 9 6.65 -0.06 -9.22
CA LEU A 9 7.29 1.08 -9.86
C LEU A 9 8.80 0.91 -10.03
N ALA A 10 9.50 0.22 -9.13
CA ALA A 10 10.96 0.26 -9.10
C ALA A 10 11.60 -0.16 -10.43
N ALA A 11 11.31 -1.38 -10.87
CA ALA A 11 11.85 -1.88 -12.13
C ALA A 11 11.45 -1.04 -13.37
N PRO A 12 10.15 -0.80 -13.67
CA PRO A 12 9.80 -0.05 -14.87
C PRO A 12 10.28 1.40 -14.84
N LEU A 13 10.26 2.06 -13.67
CA LEU A 13 10.76 3.43 -13.54
C LEU A 13 12.28 3.50 -13.72
N THR A 14 13.03 2.58 -13.11
CA THR A 14 14.48 2.51 -13.32
C THR A 14 14.83 2.28 -14.78
N MET A 15 14.12 1.38 -15.48
CA MET A 15 14.36 1.13 -16.90
C MET A 15 14.08 2.39 -17.75
N ALA A 16 12.98 3.08 -17.50
CA ALA A 16 12.63 4.31 -18.23
C ALA A 16 13.68 5.42 -17.97
N LEU A 17 14.10 5.61 -16.72
CA LEU A 17 15.08 6.62 -16.35
C LEU A 17 16.49 6.30 -16.87
N GLN A 18 16.88 5.03 -16.93
CA GLN A 18 18.16 4.65 -17.55
C GLN A 18 18.23 5.01 -19.03
N GLN A 19 17.11 4.93 -19.76
CA GLN A 19 17.04 5.33 -21.17
C GLN A 19 17.05 6.85 -21.33
N ALA A 20 16.26 7.57 -20.53
CA ALA A 20 16.11 9.02 -20.66
C ALA A 20 17.27 9.82 -20.03
N ALA A 21 17.87 9.30 -18.96
CA ALA A 21 18.85 9.99 -18.13
C ALA A 21 19.85 9.00 -17.50
N PRO A 22 20.75 8.40 -18.30
CA PRO A 22 21.60 7.27 -17.89
C PRO A 22 22.59 7.58 -16.77
N ARG A 23 22.82 8.86 -16.45
CA ARG A 23 23.71 9.28 -15.36
C ARG A 23 22.98 9.46 -14.02
N LEU A 24 21.65 9.33 -13.97
CA LEU A 24 20.91 9.42 -12.72
C LEU A 24 21.06 8.13 -11.91
N THR A 25 21.23 8.31 -10.59
CA THR A 25 21.11 7.22 -9.62
C THR A 25 19.72 7.29 -9.00
N VAL A 26 18.91 6.27 -9.21
CA VAL A 26 17.55 6.19 -8.64
C VAL A 26 17.62 5.43 -7.32
N ARG A 27 17.13 6.03 -6.24
CA ARG A 27 17.03 5.41 -4.92
C ARG A 27 15.58 5.31 -4.49
N PHE A 28 15.12 4.09 -4.27
CA PHE A 28 13.85 3.83 -3.59
C PHE A 28 14.13 3.67 -2.11
N GLN A 29 13.33 4.32 -1.27
CA GLN A 29 13.43 4.19 0.17
C GLN A 29 12.04 4.07 0.79
N PRO A 30 11.83 3.11 1.69
CA PRO A 30 10.59 3.04 2.43
C PRO A 30 10.50 4.23 3.39
N VAL A 31 9.30 4.82 3.48
CA VAL A 31 8.97 5.73 4.57
C VAL A 31 8.60 4.86 5.78
N HIS A 32 9.47 4.85 6.79
CA HIS A 32 9.18 4.20 8.06
C HIS A 32 8.36 5.15 8.93
N GLY A 33 7.07 4.85 9.07
CA GLY A 33 6.14 5.68 9.82
C GLY A 33 5.36 6.64 8.96
N ASP A 34 4.99 7.75 9.57
CA ASP A 34 4.23 8.77 8.89
C ASP A 34 5.18 9.56 8.00
N PHE A 35 4.77 9.77 6.76
CA PHE A 35 5.49 10.61 5.83
C PHE A 35 5.66 12.00 6.43
N SER A 36 6.91 12.46 6.56
CA SER A 36 7.21 13.82 6.99
C SER A 36 7.34 14.74 5.78
N PRO A 37 6.48 15.76 5.67
CA PRO A 37 6.69 16.92 4.80
C PRO A 37 8.14 17.43 4.70
N ASP A 38 8.86 17.43 5.82
CA ASP A 38 10.19 18.00 5.91
C ASP A 38 11.24 17.19 5.12
N ASP A 39 10.95 15.91 4.82
CA ASP A 39 11.80 15.09 3.97
C ASP A 39 11.82 15.60 2.52
N LEU A 40 10.70 16.15 2.04
CA LEU A 40 10.63 16.81 0.72
C LEU A 40 11.30 18.18 0.74
N ASP A 41 11.05 18.98 1.77
CA ASP A 41 11.59 20.35 1.85
C ASP A 41 13.12 20.38 1.98
N SER A 42 13.69 19.39 2.69
CA SER A 42 15.13 19.28 2.90
C SER A 42 15.88 18.58 1.76
N GLY A 43 15.17 18.10 0.74
CA GLY A 43 15.76 17.32 -0.37
C GLY A 43 16.23 15.93 0.03
N ARG A 44 15.81 15.40 1.19
CA ARG A 44 16.06 13.97 1.55
C ARG A 44 15.25 13.02 0.67
N MET A 45 14.11 13.50 0.16
CA MET A 45 13.25 12.87 -0.83
C MET A 45 12.89 13.88 -1.91
N ASP A 46 13.02 13.49 -3.17
CA ASP A 46 12.55 14.33 -4.29
C ASP A 46 11.05 14.12 -4.54
N LEU A 47 10.59 12.87 -4.36
CA LEU A 47 9.25 12.38 -4.66
C LEU A 47 8.80 11.39 -3.59
N ALA A 48 7.56 11.53 -3.13
CA ALA A 48 6.88 10.57 -2.29
C ALA A 48 5.69 9.96 -3.04
N ILE A 49 5.61 8.63 -3.09
CA ILE A 49 4.51 7.91 -3.74
C ILE A 49 3.84 7.00 -2.72
N GLY A 50 2.53 7.15 -2.55
CA GLY A 50 1.82 6.41 -1.52
C GLY A 50 0.35 6.74 -1.38
N LEU A 51 -0.22 6.26 -0.28
CA LEU A 51 -1.57 6.59 0.16
C LEU A 51 -1.43 7.66 1.25
N PHE A 52 -1.97 8.85 1.01
CA PHE A 52 -1.90 9.95 1.96
C PHE A 52 -3.33 10.28 2.42
N PRO A 53 -3.69 10.03 3.70
CA PRO A 53 -5.02 10.33 4.20
C PRO A 53 -5.27 11.84 4.31
N SER A 54 -4.22 12.62 4.54
CA SER A 54 -4.22 14.08 4.51
C SER A 54 -2.89 14.55 3.94
N LEU A 55 -2.93 15.58 3.10
CA LEU A 55 -1.75 16.28 2.58
C LEU A 55 -1.92 17.76 2.87
N SER A 56 -0.83 18.41 3.29
CA SER A 56 -0.84 19.87 3.40
C SER A 56 -1.00 20.47 2.01
N PRO A 57 -1.89 21.46 1.82
CA PRO A 57 -2.08 22.13 0.51
C PRO A 57 -0.81 22.78 -0.06
N ARG A 58 0.23 22.95 0.75
CA ARG A 58 1.51 23.53 0.33
C ARG A 58 2.33 22.61 -0.59
N PHE A 59 2.04 21.32 -0.62
CA PHE A 59 2.74 20.38 -1.51
C PHE A 59 1.94 20.16 -2.79
N PRO A 60 2.57 20.40 -3.95
CA PRO A 60 2.08 19.86 -5.20
C PRO A 60 1.86 18.35 -5.09
N SER A 61 0.74 17.88 -5.65
CA SER A 61 0.42 16.46 -5.67
C SER A 61 -0.40 16.09 -6.89
N GLN A 62 -0.31 14.84 -7.30
CA GLN A 62 -1.04 14.28 -8.43
C GLN A 62 -1.52 12.87 -8.12
N VAL A 63 -2.76 12.56 -8.53
CA VAL A 63 -3.24 11.18 -8.55
C VAL A 63 -2.48 10.42 -9.64
N LEU A 64 -1.74 9.38 -9.28
CA LEU A 64 -1.08 8.51 -10.27
C LEU A 64 -2.08 7.51 -10.85
N PHE A 65 -2.85 6.86 -9.98
CA PHE A 65 -3.93 5.95 -10.38
C PHE A 65 -4.86 5.68 -9.19
N ASN A 66 -6.08 5.24 -9.51
CA ASN A 66 -7.01 4.70 -8.53
C ASN A 66 -6.94 3.17 -8.57
N ASP A 67 -7.05 2.54 -7.42
CA ASP A 67 -7.08 1.08 -7.27
C ASP A 67 -8.17 0.67 -6.26
N GLU A 68 -8.45 -0.64 -6.21
CA GLU A 68 -9.32 -1.27 -5.23
C GLU A 68 -8.48 -2.06 -4.23
N ARG A 69 -8.73 -1.90 -2.93
CA ARG A 69 -8.18 -2.78 -1.90
C ARG A 69 -8.96 -4.09 -1.86
N VAL A 70 -8.22 -5.20 -1.83
CA VAL A 70 -8.77 -6.56 -1.74
C VAL A 70 -8.23 -7.27 -0.50
N GLY A 71 -9.00 -8.25 -0.02
CA GLY A 71 -8.52 -9.26 0.90
C GLY A 71 -7.73 -10.30 0.11
N VAL A 72 -6.64 -10.79 0.68
CA VAL A 72 -5.76 -11.78 0.03
C VAL A 72 -5.54 -12.92 1.01
N VAL A 73 -5.73 -14.14 0.51
CA VAL A 73 -5.54 -15.40 1.24
C VAL A 73 -4.86 -16.40 0.33
N SER A 74 -4.27 -17.48 0.89
CA SER A 74 -3.88 -18.64 0.08
C SER A 74 -5.08 -19.41 -0.43
N SER A 75 -4.91 -20.18 -1.51
CA SER A 75 -5.97 -21.05 -2.05
C SER A 75 -6.42 -22.16 -1.10
N ASN A 76 -5.61 -22.50 -0.08
CA ASN A 76 -5.95 -23.46 0.97
C ASN A 76 -6.74 -22.85 2.13
N HIS A 77 -6.84 -21.52 2.20
CA HIS A 77 -7.52 -20.83 3.29
C HIS A 77 -9.03 -21.15 3.30
N PRO A 78 -9.70 -21.26 4.47
CA PRO A 78 -11.15 -21.53 4.54
C PRO A 78 -12.03 -20.53 3.77
N LEU A 79 -11.54 -19.31 3.56
CA LEU A 79 -12.23 -18.25 2.81
C LEU A 79 -11.88 -18.23 1.30
N ALA A 80 -11.00 -19.11 0.81
CA ALA A 80 -10.53 -19.08 -0.59
C ALA A 80 -11.66 -19.14 -1.63
N ARG A 81 -12.79 -19.78 -1.29
CA ARG A 81 -13.98 -19.89 -2.17
C ARG A 81 -14.93 -18.69 -2.06
N ARG A 82 -14.71 -17.76 -1.13
CA ARG A 82 -15.57 -16.59 -0.92
C ARG A 82 -15.25 -15.53 -1.96
N ARG A 83 -16.29 -14.96 -2.59
CA ARG A 83 -16.14 -13.84 -3.52
C ARG A 83 -16.01 -12.49 -2.80
N ASN A 84 -16.66 -12.36 -1.65
CA ASN A 84 -16.71 -11.12 -0.88
C ASN A 84 -16.78 -11.38 0.63
N LEU A 85 -16.28 -10.42 1.41
CA LEU A 85 -16.46 -10.32 2.85
C LEU A 85 -17.48 -9.23 3.17
N THR A 86 -18.28 -9.49 4.20
CA THR A 86 -19.19 -8.53 4.83
C THR A 86 -18.51 -7.88 6.03
N LEU A 87 -19.10 -6.81 6.59
CA LEU A 87 -18.61 -6.19 7.83
C LEU A 87 -18.60 -7.18 9.01
N ASN A 88 -19.60 -8.07 9.09
CA ASN A 88 -19.68 -9.11 10.13
C ASN A 88 -18.59 -10.17 10.00
N ASP A 89 -18.06 -10.40 8.81
CA ASP A 89 -16.99 -11.37 8.59
C ASP A 89 -15.65 -10.88 9.17
N LEU A 90 -15.42 -9.56 9.22
CA LEU A 90 -14.11 -8.97 9.53
C LEU A 90 -13.54 -9.42 10.87
N GLY A 91 -14.37 -9.53 11.90
CA GLY A 91 -13.95 -9.94 13.25
C GLY A 91 -13.64 -11.43 13.38
N ARG A 92 -13.98 -12.25 12.37
CA ARG A 92 -13.75 -13.71 12.37
C ARG A 92 -12.48 -14.12 11.62
N VAL A 93 -11.84 -13.17 10.93
CA VAL A 93 -10.65 -13.43 10.12
C VAL A 93 -9.39 -13.13 10.93
N LYS A 94 -8.38 -14.01 10.83
CA LYS A 94 -7.04 -13.76 11.36
C LYS A 94 -6.30 -12.84 10.40
N TRP A 95 -6.15 -11.56 10.75
CA TRP A 95 -5.53 -10.58 9.86
C TRP A 95 -4.04 -10.39 10.14
N LEU A 96 -3.24 -10.43 9.08
CA LEU A 96 -1.84 -10.07 9.04
C LEU A 96 -1.69 -8.59 8.66
N ALA A 97 -0.94 -7.84 9.46
CA ALA A 97 -0.55 -6.46 9.20
C ALA A 97 0.97 -6.28 9.10
N PHE A 98 1.35 -5.07 8.70
CA PHE A 98 2.72 -4.59 8.81
C PHE A 98 3.00 -4.13 10.25
N SER A 99 4.18 -4.43 10.80
CA SER A 99 4.57 -4.09 12.19
C SER A 99 4.38 -2.61 12.53
N HIS A 100 4.53 -1.74 11.55
CA HIS A 100 4.35 -0.30 11.72
C HIS A 100 2.91 0.14 12.07
N MET A 101 1.94 -0.77 11.92
CA MET A 101 0.54 -0.58 12.31
C MET A 101 0.27 -1.03 13.76
N TYR A 102 1.23 -1.69 14.42
CA TYR A 102 1.03 -2.19 15.78
C TYR A 102 0.82 -1.03 16.76
N GLY A 103 -0.25 -1.12 17.56
CA GLY A 103 -0.58 -0.11 18.58
C GLY A 103 -1.01 1.26 18.03
N LYS A 104 -1.26 1.40 16.73
CA LYS A 104 -1.68 2.66 16.10
C LYS A 104 -3.10 2.55 15.55
N GLU A 105 -3.82 3.68 15.55
CA GLU A 105 -5.06 3.79 14.78
C GLU A 105 -4.76 3.65 13.28
N THR A 106 -5.47 2.75 12.61
CA THR A 106 -5.27 2.45 11.20
C THR A 106 -6.29 3.17 10.31
N ASN A 107 -6.06 3.14 9.01
CA ASN A 107 -7.07 3.57 8.04
C ASN A 107 -8.33 2.67 8.07
N PHE A 108 -8.21 1.42 8.54
CA PHE A 108 -9.36 0.52 8.72
C PHE A 108 -10.21 0.95 9.92
N ASP A 109 -9.58 1.34 11.02
CA ASP A 109 -10.29 1.81 12.22
C ASP A 109 -11.11 3.06 11.91
N ARG A 110 -10.49 4.05 11.25
CA ARG A 110 -11.18 5.27 10.81
C ARG A 110 -12.33 4.97 9.84
N ALA A 111 -12.12 4.06 8.90
CA ALA A 111 -13.16 3.67 7.93
C ALA A 111 -14.33 2.91 8.57
N LEU A 112 -14.11 2.23 9.70
CA LEU A 112 -15.13 1.48 10.43
C LEU A 112 -15.71 2.26 11.62
N GLN A 113 -15.25 3.48 11.86
CA GLN A 113 -15.72 4.31 12.96
C GLN A 113 -17.24 4.50 12.89
N GLY A 114 -17.93 4.24 13.99
CA GLY A 114 -19.39 4.34 14.08
C GLY A 114 -20.18 3.19 13.43
N SER A 115 -19.53 2.21 12.80
CA SER A 115 -20.22 1.05 12.18
C SER A 115 -20.59 -0.06 13.16
N GLY A 116 -19.95 -0.11 14.33
CA GLY A 116 -20.05 -1.23 15.28
C GLY A 116 -19.16 -2.44 14.92
N HIS A 117 -18.41 -2.37 13.82
CA HIS A 117 -17.48 -3.41 13.37
C HIS A 117 -16.03 -2.98 13.55
N ALA A 118 -15.11 -3.95 13.59
CA ALA A 118 -13.67 -3.71 13.65
C ALA A 118 -12.92 -4.76 12.83
N MET A 119 -11.80 -4.35 12.22
CA MET A 119 -10.84 -5.25 11.60
C MET A 119 -9.61 -5.35 12.51
N ARG A 120 -9.51 -6.44 13.27
CA ARG A 120 -8.43 -6.61 14.26
C ARG A 120 -7.29 -7.45 13.68
N PHE A 121 -6.09 -6.89 13.70
CA PHE A 121 -4.87 -7.60 13.33
C PHE A 121 -4.36 -8.45 14.49
N SER A 122 -3.95 -9.68 14.20
CA SER A 122 -3.46 -10.65 15.19
C SER A 122 -2.07 -11.21 14.86
N ALA A 123 -1.47 -10.77 13.76
CA ALA A 123 -0.07 -11.01 13.43
C ALA A 123 0.52 -9.80 12.69
N TYR A 124 1.82 -9.59 12.84
CA TYR A 124 2.53 -8.45 12.29
C TYR A 124 3.88 -8.89 11.72
N VAL A 125 4.20 -8.47 10.49
CA VAL A 125 5.50 -8.72 9.86
C VAL A 125 6.32 -7.45 9.73
N SER A 126 7.64 -7.57 9.89
CA SER A 126 8.60 -6.46 9.81
C SER A 126 8.83 -5.95 8.39
N ILE A 127 8.56 -6.79 7.38
CA ILE A 127 8.66 -6.48 5.96
C ILE A 127 7.40 -7.02 5.32
N PHE A 128 6.53 -6.14 4.83
CA PHE A 128 5.26 -6.58 4.27
C PHE A 128 5.45 -7.44 3.00
N GLY A 129 6.65 -7.41 2.38
CA GLY A 129 7.00 -8.21 1.19
C GLY A 129 6.93 -9.70 1.43
N LEU A 130 7.04 -10.10 2.69
CA LEU A 130 6.92 -11.49 3.15
C LEU A 130 5.47 -11.96 3.26
N ALA A 131 4.47 -11.08 3.07
CA ALA A 131 3.07 -11.44 3.24
C ALA A 131 2.64 -12.66 2.40
N PRO A 132 2.96 -12.77 1.09
CA PRO A 132 2.60 -13.96 0.32
C PRO A 132 3.14 -15.26 0.92
N HIS A 133 4.40 -15.29 1.34
CA HIS A 133 5.00 -16.46 2.00
C HIS A 133 4.25 -16.81 3.29
N PHE A 134 3.98 -15.82 4.13
CA PHE A 134 3.22 -16.01 5.37
C PHE A 134 1.82 -16.60 5.12
N LEU A 135 1.11 -16.12 4.09
CA LEU A 135 -0.24 -16.61 3.76
C LEU A 135 -0.24 -18.05 3.23
N MET A 136 0.82 -18.47 2.53
CA MET A 136 0.92 -19.83 2.00
C MET A 136 1.06 -20.89 3.11
N GLU A 137 1.58 -20.49 4.27
CA GLU A 137 1.89 -21.38 5.39
C GLU A 137 0.90 -21.27 6.56
N THR A 138 -0.10 -20.39 6.46
CA THR A 138 -1.01 -20.08 7.56
C THR A 138 -2.44 -19.82 7.10
N ASP A 139 -3.38 -19.91 8.04
CA ASP A 139 -4.78 -19.53 7.83
C ASP A 139 -5.03 -18.04 8.13
N TYR A 140 -4.10 -17.17 7.71
CA TYR A 140 -4.26 -15.73 7.82
C TYR A 140 -4.76 -15.13 6.50
N ALA A 141 -5.36 -13.96 6.60
CA ALA A 141 -5.64 -13.08 5.49
C ALA A 141 -4.86 -11.77 5.65
N THR A 142 -4.60 -11.09 4.56
CA THR A 142 -4.12 -9.70 4.59
C THR A 142 -4.93 -8.83 3.64
N THR A 143 -4.64 -7.53 3.60
CA THR A 143 -5.22 -6.62 2.61
C THR A 143 -4.12 -5.87 1.87
N MET A 144 -4.32 -5.65 0.58
CA MET A 144 -3.40 -4.88 -0.26
C MET A 144 -4.14 -4.28 -1.47
N PRO A 145 -3.55 -3.29 -2.16
CA PRO A 145 -4.07 -2.83 -3.44
C PRO A 145 -4.14 -4.01 -4.43
N ARG A 146 -5.22 -4.11 -5.22
CA ARG A 146 -5.47 -5.20 -6.17
C ARG A 146 -4.32 -5.35 -7.15
N VAL A 147 -3.75 -4.24 -7.64
CA VAL A 147 -2.63 -4.32 -8.60
C VAL A 147 -1.40 -5.03 -8.01
N ILE A 148 -1.18 -4.91 -6.70
CA ILE A 148 -0.12 -5.65 -5.98
C ILE A 148 -0.50 -7.12 -5.85
N ALA A 149 -1.72 -7.39 -5.41
CA ALA A 149 -2.21 -8.77 -5.24
C ALA A 149 -2.09 -9.56 -6.54
N GLU A 150 -2.52 -8.99 -7.67
CA GLU A 150 -2.43 -9.63 -8.99
C GLU A 150 -0.97 -9.88 -9.43
N LYS A 151 -0.02 -9.02 -9.02
CA LYS A 151 1.40 -9.29 -9.29
C LYS A 151 1.92 -10.48 -8.48
N TYR A 152 1.52 -10.62 -7.21
CA TYR A 152 1.89 -11.79 -6.40
C TYR A 152 1.21 -13.08 -6.89
N ARG A 153 -0.03 -13.04 -7.38
CA ARG A 153 -0.72 -14.22 -7.93
C ARG A 153 0.03 -14.91 -9.08
N ARG A 154 0.91 -14.20 -9.77
CA ARG A 154 1.75 -14.78 -10.82
C ARG A 154 2.77 -15.78 -10.30
N HIS A 155 3.05 -15.75 -9.00
CA HIS A 155 4.10 -16.55 -8.35
C HIS A 155 3.60 -17.35 -7.14
N PHE A 156 2.47 -16.95 -6.54
CA PHE A 156 1.88 -17.59 -5.37
C PHE A 156 0.43 -17.97 -5.65
N ASP A 157 -0.01 -19.12 -5.14
CA ASP A 157 -1.38 -19.59 -5.27
C ASP A 157 -2.31 -18.86 -4.27
N LEU A 158 -2.65 -17.63 -4.64
CA LEU A 158 -3.44 -16.70 -3.84
C LEU A 158 -4.83 -16.48 -4.45
N GLN A 159 -5.81 -16.32 -3.56
CA GLN A 159 -7.18 -15.90 -3.88
C GLN A 159 -7.46 -14.49 -3.37
N LEU A 160 -8.20 -13.74 -4.19
CA LEU A 160 -8.56 -12.36 -3.93
C LEU A 160 -10.04 -12.29 -3.57
N ILE A 161 -10.34 -11.67 -2.44
CA ILE A 161 -11.70 -11.56 -1.91
C ILE A 161 -12.07 -10.08 -1.86
N ARG A 162 -13.25 -9.72 -2.37
CA ARG A 162 -13.74 -8.33 -2.31
C ARG A 162 -14.03 -7.92 -0.87
N LEU A 163 -13.48 -6.80 -0.43
CA LEU A 163 -13.75 -6.23 0.90
C LEU A 163 -15.07 -5.43 0.93
N PRO A 164 -15.63 -5.16 2.12
CA PRO A 164 -16.71 -4.18 2.29
C PRO A 164 -16.37 -2.84 1.64
N ALA A 165 -17.35 -2.16 1.04
CA ALA A 165 -17.17 -0.93 0.26
C ALA A 165 -16.30 0.13 0.93
N VAL A 166 -16.53 0.37 2.23
CA VAL A 166 -15.82 1.36 3.03
C VAL A 166 -14.32 1.08 3.18
N LEU A 167 -13.88 -0.16 2.94
CA LEU A 167 -12.48 -0.57 3.06
C LEU A 167 -11.74 -0.67 1.72
N ARG A 168 -12.44 -0.41 0.61
CA ARG A 168 -11.92 -0.67 -0.74
C ARG A 168 -11.14 0.46 -1.36
N GLU A 169 -11.27 1.69 -0.86
CA GLU A 169 -10.60 2.83 -1.47
C GLU A 169 -9.06 2.72 -1.34
N ALA A 170 -8.39 2.84 -2.48
CA ALA A 170 -6.94 2.94 -2.58
C ALA A 170 -6.57 3.92 -3.70
N ARG A 171 -6.40 5.19 -3.34
CA ARG A 171 -5.94 6.23 -4.28
C ARG A 171 -4.44 6.44 -4.14
N MET A 172 -3.68 6.07 -5.17
CA MET A 172 -2.23 6.26 -5.19
C MET A 172 -1.90 7.67 -5.66
N MET A 173 -1.13 8.39 -4.85
CA MET A 173 -0.73 9.76 -5.10
C MET A 173 0.79 9.85 -5.23
N MET A 174 1.23 10.84 -5.99
CA MET A 174 2.59 11.36 -6.01
C MET A 174 2.59 12.75 -5.38
N VAL A 175 3.61 13.04 -4.58
CA VAL A 175 3.79 14.30 -3.85
C VAL A 175 5.25 14.73 -3.98
N TRP A 176 5.49 16.01 -4.21
CA TRP A 176 6.84 16.58 -4.33
C TRP A 176 6.93 17.97 -3.70
N SER A 177 8.16 18.47 -3.54
CA SER A 177 8.41 19.82 -3.04
C SER A 177 8.00 20.87 -4.08
N ALA A 178 7.37 21.97 -3.64
CA ALA A 178 7.05 23.12 -4.50
C ALA A 178 8.30 23.75 -5.16
N GLN A 179 9.46 23.61 -4.52
CA GLN A 179 10.74 24.06 -5.08
C GLN A 179 11.11 23.26 -6.34
N ASN A 180 10.78 21.96 -6.37
CA ASN A 180 11.04 21.09 -7.51
C ASN A 180 10.03 21.29 -8.65
N ASP A 181 8.84 21.82 -8.35
CA ASP A 181 7.80 22.13 -9.34
C ASP A 181 8.20 23.26 -10.29
N SER A 182 9.03 24.18 -9.79
CA SER A 182 9.50 25.38 -10.49
C SER A 182 10.93 25.25 -11.04
N ALA A 183 11.59 24.11 -10.81
CA ALA A 183 12.93 23.83 -11.32
C ALA A 183 12.89 23.44 -12.82
N ARG A 184 13.74 24.09 -13.63
CA ARG A 184 13.85 23.99 -15.11
C ARG A 184 14.32 22.64 -15.67
N LEU A 185 13.95 21.51 -15.08
CA LEU A 185 14.21 20.18 -15.68
C LEU A 185 13.15 19.77 -16.73
N ASN A 186 12.15 20.62 -16.98
CA ASN A 186 11.05 20.42 -17.93
C ASN A 186 11.13 21.30 -19.21
N GLN A 187 12.32 21.79 -19.59
CA GLN A 187 12.53 22.48 -20.88
C GLN A 187 13.49 21.71 -21.77
#